data_AF-E3RY00-F1
#
_entry.id   AF-E3RY00-F1
#
_cell.length_a   1.000
_cell.length_b   1.000
_cell.length_c   1.000
_cell.angle_alpha   90.00
_cell.angle_beta   90.00
_cell.angle_gamma   90.00
#
_symmetry.space_group_name_H-M   'P 1'
#
loop_
_entity.id
_entity.type
_entity.pdbx_description
1 polymer ?
#
loop_
_entity_poly.entity_id
_entity_poly.type
_entity_poly.pdbx_seq_one_letter_code
_entity_poly.pdbx_strand_id
1 'polypeptide(L)'
;MKPGSEWLTAFTTRHGTYQYKVMPFGLCNAPASFQRAINSALFEYLDQFCTAYLDDVLVYSESESAHVSHVKKVLSRLKDQGFYVDPHKSEFHCTKVKFLGMIITDKGIEMDPDKVSAI
;
A
#
# COMPACT_ATOMS: atom_id res chain seq x y z
N MET A 1 1.75 -3.51 16.46
CA MET A 1 2.54 -3.02 17.62
C MET A 1 3.20 -4.22 18.28
N LYS A 2 4.45 -4.14 18.74
CA LYS A 2 5.03 -5.21 19.57
C LYS A 2 4.32 -5.19 20.93
N PRO A 3 3.80 -6.33 21.44
CA PRO A 3 3.20 -6.39 22.77
C PRO A 3 4.17 -5.86 23.83
N GLY A 4 3.70 -4.99 24.72
CA GLY A 4 4.49 -4.32 25.76
C GLY A 4 5.15 -3.00 25.33
N SER A 5 4.98 -2.59 24.06
CA SER A 5 5.46 -1.29 23.55
C SER A 5 4.35 -0.24 23.43
N GLU A 6 3.12 -0.55 23.85
CA GLU A 6 1.94 0.31 23.70
C GLU A 6 2.11 1.64 24.43
N TRP A 7 2.72 1.63 25.61
CA TRP A 7 2.95 2.81 26.45
C TRP A 7 3.83 3.88 25.78
N LEU A 8 4.68 3.50 24.82
CA LEU A 8 5.50 4.45 24.04
C LEU A 8 4.65 5.33 23.11
N THR A 9 3.43 4.90 22.84
CA THR A 9 2.46 5.63 21.99
C THR A 9 1.36 6.28 22.80
N ALA A 10 1.58 6.47 24.10
CA ALA A 10 0.60 7.11 24.97
C ALA A 10 0.42 8.59 24.60
N PHE A 11 -0.84 9.04 24.56
CA PHE A 11 -1.20 10.44 24.35
C PHE A 11 -2.28 10.84 25.36
N THR A 12 -2.27 12.11 25.76
CA THR A 12 -3.19 12.66 26.75
C THR A 12 -4.23 13.54 26.08
N THR A 13 -5.49 13.29 26.41
CA THR A 13 -6.62 14.15 26.05
C THR A 13 -7.19 14.77 27.32
N ARG A 14 -8.13 15.72 27.20
CA ARG A 14 -8.89 16.25 28.34
C ARG A 14 -9.57 15.15 29.19
N HIS A 15 -9.86 13.99 28.58
CA HIS A 15 -10.59 12.89 29.21
C HIS A 15 -9.70 11.76 29.72
N GLY A 16 -8.37 11.92 29.67
CA GLY A 16 -7.41 10.94 30.19
C GLY A 16 -6.32 10.56 29.20
N THR A 17 -5.49 9.60 29.62
CA THR A 17 -4.37 9.07 28.85
C THR A 17 -4.78 7.80 28.11
N TYR A 18 -4.51 7.77 26.82
CA TYR A 18 -4.83 6.67 25.92
C TYR A 18 -3.55 6.16 25.28
N GLN A 19 -3.54 4.90 24.87
CA GLN A 19 -2.43 4.28 24.14
C GLN A 19 -2.96 3.59 22.89
N TYR A 20 -2.17 3.60 21.82
CA TYR A 20 -2.54 2.91 20.59
C TYR A 20 -2.39 1.40 20.76
N LYS A 21 -3.31 0.63 20.16
CA LYS A 21 -3.22 -0.84 20.06
C LYS A 21 -2.62 -1.30 18.72
N VAL A 22 -2.81 -0.48 17.69
CA VAL A 22 -2.22 -0.64 16.36
C VAL A 22 -1.11 0.37 16.17
N MET A 23 -0.35 0.25 15.08
CA MET A 23 0.70 1.22 14.76
C MET A 23 0.05 2.57 14.38
N PRO A 24 0.26 3.66 15.14
CA PRO A 24 -0.25 4.96 14.75
C PRO A 24 0.56 5.59 13.62
N PHE A 25 -0.07 6.52 12.91
CA PHE A 25 0.62 7.42 11.99
C PHE A 25 1.57 8.36 12.74
N GLY A 26 2.62 8.83 12.07
CA GLY A 26 3.59 9.78 12.61
C GLY A 26 4.77 9.16 13.35
N LEU A 27 4.81 7.83 13.54
CA LEU A 27 6.01 7.15 14.01
C LEU A 27 7.07 7.09 12.90
N CYS A 28 8.30 7.50 13.20
CA CYS A 28 9.40 7.53 12.21
C CYS A 28 9.63 6.19 11.50
N ASN A 29 9.44 5.07 12.20
CA ASN A 29 9.68 3.72 11.66
C ASN A 29 8.39 2.99 11.25
N ALA A 30 7.22 3.65 11.31
CA ALA A 30 5.98 3.04 10.85
C ALA A 30 6.01 2.66 9.36
N PRO A 31 6.46 3.53 8.44
CA PRO A 31 6.52 3.21 7.01
C PRO A 31 7.40 1.99 6.73
N ALA A 32 8.60 1.92 7.34
CA ALA A 32 9.52 0.79 7.17
C ALA A 32 8.95 -0.53 7.73
N SER A 33 8.23 -0.45 8.86
CA SER A 33 7.60 -1.62 9.45
C SER A 33 6.43 -2.13 8.59
N PHE A 34 5.63 -1.22 8.04
CA PHE A 34 4.55 -1.56 7.11
C PHE A 34 5.10 -2.16 5.81
N GLN A 35 6.13 -1.55 5.22
CA GLN A 35 6.82 -2.07 4.05
C GLN A 35 7.32 -3.50 4.26
N ARG A 36 7.90 -3.81 5.42
CA ARG A 36 8.35 -5.17 5.73
C ARG A 36 7.19 -6.15 5.80
N ALA A 37 6.07 -5.74 6.39
CA ALA A 37 4.89 -6.58 6.52
C ALA A 37 4.24 -6.86 5.15
N ILE A 38 4.05 -5.83 4.31
CA ILE A 38 3.48 -5.99 2.97
C ILE A 38 4.40 -6.78 2.05
N ASN A 39 5.72 -6.57 2.14
CA ASN A 39 6.69 -7.36 1.38
C ASN A 39 6.66 -8.83 1.78
N SER A 40 6.49 -9.14 3.07
CA SER A 40 6.34 -10.53 3.52
C SER A 40 5.04 -11.16 3.06
N ALA A 41 3.95 -10.38 3.00
CA ALA A 41 2.65 -10.86 2.55
C ALA A 41 2.65 -11.19 1.05
N LEU A 42 3.20 -10.28 0.24
CA LEU A 42 3.21 -10.37 -1.22
C LEU A 42 4.50 -10.95 -1.81
N PHE A 43 5.40 -11.49 -0.97
CA PHE A 43 6.74 -11.93 -1.38
C PHE A 43 6.75 -12.82 -2.62
N GLU A 44 5.78 -13.73 -2.74
CA GLU A 44 5.65 -14.65 -3.88
C GLU A 44 5.29 -13.97 -5.20
N TYR A 45 4.74 -12.76 -5.14
CA TYR A 45 4.18 -12.02 -6.27
C TYR A 45 4.97 -10.75 -6.62
N LEU A 46 5.79 -10.29 -5.68
CA LEU A 46 6.66 -9.14 -5.85
C LEU A 46 7.59 -9.34 -7.04
N ASP A 47 7.74 -8.29 -7.84
CA ASP A 47 8.57 -8.21 -9.05
C ASP A 47 8.17 -9.18 -10.19
N GLN A 48 7.16 -10.03 -9.99
CA GLN A 48 6.57 -10.86 -11.04
C GLN A 48 5.39 -10.16 -11.72
N PHE A 49 4.38 -9.79 -10.94
CA PHE A 49 3.17 -9.14 -11.43
C PHE A 49 2.61 -8.09 -10.46
N CYS A 50 3.31 -7.82 -9.36
CA CYS A 50 2.96 -6.73 -8.46
C CYS A 50 4.21 -6.07 -7.88
N THR A 51 4.07 -4.79 -7.52
CA THR A 51 5.05 -4.07 -6.70
C THR A 51 4.31 -3.32 -5.60
N ALA A 52 4.93 -3.21 -4.43
CA ALA A 52 4.32 -2.58 -3.26
C ALA A 52 5.25 -1.50 -2.71
N TYR A 53 4.71 -0.30 -2.50
CA TYR A 53 5.42 0.80 -1.88
C TYR A 53 4.55 1.44 -0.81
N LEU A 54 4.98 1.30 0.44
CA LEU A 54 4.20 1.69 1.62
C LEU A 54 2.78 1.14 1.53
N ASP A 55 1.79 2.03 1.44
CA ASP A 55 0.37 1.70 1.42
C ASP A 55 -0.17 1.40 0.01
N ASP A 56 0.62 1.68 -1.04
CA ASP A 56 0.19 1.52 -2.44
C ASP A 56 0.72 0.22 -3.04
N VAL A 57 -0.19 -0.58 -3.62
CA VAL A 57 0.15 -1.81 -4.35
C VAL A 57 -0.25 -1.66 -5.81
N LEU A 58 0.72 -1.80 -6.70
CA LEU A 58 0.52 -1.81 -8.14
C LEU A 58 0.54 -3.25 -8.64
N VAL A 59 -0.49 -3.64 -9.41
CA VAL A 59 -0.59 -4.94 -10.08
C VAL A 59 -0.55 -4.71 -11.58
N TYR A 60 0.35 -5.39 -12.29
CA TYR A 60 0.54 -5.25 -13.73
C TYR A 60 0.50 -6.60 -14.43
N SER A 61 0.01 -6.65 -15.66
CA SER A 61 -0.18 -7.89 -16.43
C SER A 61 -0.29 -7.59 -17.92
N GLU A 62 0.09 -8.55 -18.77
CA GLU A 62 0.06 -8.37 -20.23
C GLU A 62 -1.34 -8.51 -20.85
N SER A 63 -2.23 -9.28 -20.21
CA SER A 63 -3.60 -9.51 -20.69
C SER A 63 -4.62 -9.28 -19.59
N GLU A 64 -5.83 -8.90 -19.98
CA GLU A 64 -6.93 -8.65 -19.05
C GLU A 64 -7.32 -9.91 -18.27
N SER A 65 -7.33 -11.07 -18.92
CA SER A 65 -7.64 -12.35 -18.27
C SER A 65 -6.60 -12.72 -17.21
N ALA A 66 -5.31 -12.51 -17.50
CA ALA A 66 -4.23 -12.67 -16.52
C ALA A 66 -4.37 -11.64 -15.39
N HIS A 67 -4.71 -10.39 -15.71
CA HIS A 67 -4.89 -9.31 -14.74
C HIS A 67 -5.96 -9.63 -13.70
N VAL A 68 -7.15 -10.11 -14.13
CA VAL A 68 -8.22 -10.55 -13.21
C VAL A 68 -7.71 -11.61 -12.24
N SER A 69 -6.94 -12.58 -12.75
CA SER A 69 -6.36 -13.66 -11.93
C SER A 69 -5.34 -13.11 -10.92
N HIS A 70 -4.44 -12.23 -11.35
CA HIS A 70 -3.42 -11.61 -10.49
C HIS A 70 -4.04 -10.73 -9.40
N VAL A 71 -5.00 -9.87 -9.74
CA VAL A 71 -5.71 -9.02 -8.76
C VAL A 71 -6.39 -9.90 -7.71
N LYS A 72 -7.08 -10.98 -8.12
CA LYS A 72 -7.71 -11.91 -7.17
C LYS A 72 -6.70 -12.57 -6.24
N LYS A 73 -5.53 -12.98 -6.75
CA LYS A 73 -4.45 -13.56 -5.92
C LYS A 73 -3.92 -12.56 -4.89
N VAL A 74 -3.63 -11.33 -5.31
CA VAL A 74 -3.14 -10.26 -4.44
C VAL A 74 -4.17 -9.95 -3.35
N LEU A 75 -5.43 -9.72 -3.72
CA LEU A 75 -6.50 -9.41 -2.76
C LEU A 75 -6.75 -10.55 -1.77
N SER A 76 -6.71 -11.81 -2.24
CA SER A 76 -6.86 -12.97 -1.37
C SER A 76 -5.71 -13.05 -0.36
N ARG A 77 -4.48 -12.85 -0.83
CA ARG A 77 -3.28 -12.87 0.02
C ARG A 77 -3.26 -11.75 1.04
N LEU A 78 -3.67 -10.54 0.66
CA LEU A 78 -3.81 -9.41 1.57
C LEU A 78 -4.87 -9.71 2.65
N LYS A 79 -6.01 -10.26 2.26
CA LYS A 79 -7.07 -10.68 3.19
C LYS A 79 -6.59 -11.74 4.19
N ASP A 80 -5.86 -12.75 3.73
CA ASP A 80 -5.32 -13.82 4.58
C ASP A 80 -4.32 -13.29 5.63
N GLN A 81 -3.61 -12.21 5.31
CA GLN A 81 -2.67 -11.53 6.21
C GLN A 81 -3.34 -10.43 7.05
N GLY A 82 -4.65 -10.23 6.92
CA GLY A 82 -5.41 -9.23 7.69
C GLY A 82 -5.23 -7.79 7.22
N PHE A 83 -4.75 -7.59 5.99
CA PHE A 83 -4.76 -6.26 5.35
C PHE A 83 -6.12 -5.97 4.74
N TYR A 84 -6.49 -4.69 4.78
CA TYR A 84 -7.73 -4.18 4.21
C TYR A 84 -7.40 -3.16 3.13
N VAL A 85 -8.14 -3.25 2.03
CA VAL A 85 -8.01 -2.35 0.89
C VAL A 85 -9.23 -1.44 0.87
N ASP A 86 -9.01 -0.14 0.63
CA ASP A 86 -10.08 0.84 0.48
C ASP A 86 -10.58 0.85 -0.97
N PRO A 87 -11.80 0.38 -1.27
CA PRO A 87 -12.32 0.33 -2.63
C PRO A 87 -12.47 1.72 -3.26
N HIS A 88 -12.67 2.78 -2.46
CA HIS A 88 -12.82 4.14 -2.97
C HIS A 88 -11.50 4.76 -3.43
N LYS A 89 -10.38 4.24 -2.93
CA LYS A 89 -9.02 4.67 -3.32
C LYS A 89 -8.34 3.69 -4.28
N SER A 90 -9.03 2.63 -4.68
CA SER A 90 -8.48 1.60 -5.55
C SER A 90 -8.95 1.79 -6.98
N GLU A 91 -8.01 1.77 -7.92
CA GLU A 91 -8.27 1.79 -9.34
C GLU A 91 -8.04 0.39 -9.92
N PHE A 92 -9.03 -0.16 -10.63
CA PHE A 92 -8.98 -1.50 -11.22
C PHE A 92 -9.21 -1.43 -12.73
N HIS A 93 -8.57 -2.32 -13.49
CA HIS A 93 -8.73 -2.42 -14.95
C HIS A 93 -8.37 -1.14 -15.71
N CYS A 94 -7.40 -0.38 -15.20
CA CYS A 94 -6.93 0.85 -15.82
C CYS A 94 -5.71 0.57 -16.71
N THR A 95 -5.69 1.14 -17.92
CA THR A 95 -4.51 1.16 -18.80
C THR A 95 -3.51 2.25 -18.45
N LYS A 96 -3.95 3.21 -17.63
CA LYS A 96 -3.17 4.33 -17.12
C LYS A 96 -3.46 4.50 -15.63
N VAL A 97 -2.43 4.44 -14.79
CA VAL A 97 -2.58 4.57 -13.32
C VAL A 97 -1.52 5.51 -12.76
N LYS A 98 -1.89 6.32 -11.77
CA LYS A 98 -0.97 7.18 -11.04
C LYS A 98 -0.37 6.40 -9.87
N PHE A 99 0.95 6.25 -9.86
CA PHE A 99 1.69 5.52 -8.83
C PHE A 99 2.95 6.31 -8.44
N LEU A 100 3.10 6.65 -7.16
CA LEU A 100 4.22 7.44 -6.60
C LEU A 100 4.47 8.79 -7.30
N GLY A 101 3.41 9.40 -7.85
CA GLY A 101 3.50 10.64 -8.62
C GLY A 101 4.15 10.47 -9.99
N MET A 102 4.16 9.24 -10.50
CA MET A 102 4.41 8.90 -11.90
C MET A 102 3.12 8.35 -12.50
N ILE A 103 3.01 8.43 -13.81
CA ILE A 103 1.93 7.87 -14.58
C ILE A 103 2.46 6.63 -15.27
N ILE A 104 1.86 5.48 -14.97
CA ILE A 104 2.23 4.21 -15.59
C ILE A 104 1.22 3.90 -16.68
N THR A 105 1.72 3.70 -17.91
CA THR A 105 0.93 3.34 -19.09
C THR A 105 1.39 2.01 -19.67
N ASP A 106 0.65 1.51 -20.66
CA ASP A 106 1.04 0.37 -21.50
C ASP A 106 2.36 0.59 -22.27
N LYS A 107 2.74 1.84 -22.52
CA LYS A 107 3.94 2.22 -23.27
C LYS A 107 5.16 2.52 -22.39
N GLY A 108 4.97 2.67 -21.08
CA GLY A 108 6.05 2.95 -20.14
C GLY A 108 5.65 3.88 -19.01
N ILE A 109 6.64 4.60 -18.47
CA ILE A 109 6.48 5.51 -17.34
C ILE A 109 6.53 6.95 -17.87
N GLU A 110 5.46 7.69 -17.63
CA GLU A 110 5.34 9.12 -17.89
C GLU A 110 5.44 9.90 -16.57
N MET A 111 5.99 11.12 -16.63
CA MET A 111 5.91 12.03 -15.48
C MET A 111 4.49 12.59 -15.37
N ASP A 112 4.03 12.72 -14.13
CA ASP A 112 2.74 13.33 -13.83
C ASP A 112 2.76 14.83 -14.19
N PRO A 113 1.90 15.31 -15.11
CA PRO A 113 1.85 16.71 -15.49
C PRO A 113 1.59 17.64 -14.30
N ASP A 114 0.90 17.17 -13.25
CA ASP A 114 0.66 17.97 -12.03
C ASP A 114 1.96 18.29 -11.27
N LYS A 115 2.96 17.41 -11.34
CA LYS A 115 4.29 17.66 -10.76
C LYS A 115 5.11 18.63 -11.61
N VAL A 116 4.87 18.65 -12.92
CA VAL A 116 5.60 19.53 -13.87
C VAL A 116 5.01 20.95 -13.85
N SER A 117 3.71 21.11 -13.57
CA SER A 117 3.03 22.41 -13.48
C SER A 117 3.26 23.16 -12.16
N ALA A 118 3.91 22.54 -11.17
CA ALA A 118 4.20 23.17 -9.88
C ALA A 118 5.40 24.15 -9.92
N ILE A 119 5.94 24.44 -11.10
CA ILE A 119 7.01 25.41 -11.37
C ILE A 119 6.44 26.61 -12.15
#